data_AF-A0AAU5EGJ7-F1
#
_entry.id   AF-A0AAU5EGJ7-F1
#
_cell.length_a   1.000
_cell.length_b   1.000
_cell.length_c   1.000
_cell.angle_alpha   90.00
_cell.angle_beta   90.00
_cell.angle_gamma   90.00
#
_symmetry.space_group_name_H-M   'P 1'
#
loop_
_entity.id
_entity.type
_entity.pdbx_description
1 polymer ?
#
loop_
_entity_poly.entity_id
_entity_poly.type
_entity_poly.pdbx_seq_one_letter_code
_entity_poly.pdbx_strand_id
1 'polypeptide(L)'
;MADPYVILNQLAQELRPMSQGIQWFESLSAEEQSTTLRLLSQFCVQARATTEDGPESVRRAGLRATHTPAVLIARGPMDRQLGKIAGLTPHDERLKSFRLLIAVLAVADGRRRERFCSDGCGHEWHHLSVDALAETLT
;
A
#
# COMPACT_ATOMS: atom_id res chain seq x y z
N MET A 1 4.54 10.64 -16.39
CA MET A 1 4.74 9.90 -15.13
C MET A 1 3.61 8.89 -15.01
N ALA A 2 3.90 7.64 -14.66
CA ALA A 2 2.86 6.62 -14.47
C ALA A 2 1.96 7.01 -13.28
N ASP A 3 0.66 6.76 -13.43
CA ASP A 3 -0.37 7.14 -12.45
C ASP A 3 -0.14 6.43 -11.10
N PRO A 4 0.01 7.16 -9.97
CA PRO A 4 0.12 6.57 -8.64
C PRO A 4 -1.00 5.56 -8.32
N TYR A 5 -2.23 5.77 -8.80
CA TYR A 5 -3.33 4.82 -8.59
C TYR A 5 -2.99 3.43 -9.16
N VAL A 6 -2.44 3.38 -10.37
CA VAL A 6 -2.08 2.13 -11.04
C VAL A 6 -0.88 1.48 -10.34
N ILE A 7 0.17 2.25 -10.05
CA ILE A 7 1.39 1.72 -9.42
C ILE A 7 1.07 1.10 -8.05
N LEU A 8 0.32 1.79 -7.20
CA LEU A 8 -0.02 1.31 -5.85
C LEU A 8 -0.85 0.03 -5.90
N ASN A 9 -1.81 -0.07 -6.81
CA ASN A 9 -2.61 -1.29 -6.98
C ASN A 9 -1.80 -2.45 -7.56
N GLN A 10 -0.93 -2.20 -8.54
CA GLN A 10 -0.01 -3.22 -9.06
C GLN A 10 0.93 -3.77 -7.99
N LEU A 11 1.45 -2.90 -7.11
CA LEU A 11 2.28 -3.32 -5.99
C LEU A 11 1.51 -4.18 -4.98
N ALA A 12 0.30 -3.77 -4.62
CA ALA A 12 -0.54 -4.53 -3.68
C ALA A 12 -1.03 -5.88 -4.25
N GLN A 13 -1.12 -5.99 -5.57
CA GLN A 13 -1.48 -7.22 -6.29
C GLN A 13 -0.27 -8.04 -6.72
N GLU A 14 0.94 -7.61 -6.34
CA GLU A 14 2.21 -8.28 -6.69
C GLU A 14 2.47 -8.37 -8.20
N LEU A 15 1.74 -7.61 -9.02
CA LEU A 15 1.97 -7.45 -10.46
C LEU A 15 3.22 -6.61 -10.76
N ARG A 16 3.65 -5.80 -9.79
CA ARG A 16 4.89 -5.04 -9.83
C ARG A 16 5.79 -5.43 -8.64
N PRO A 17 7.08 -5.69 -8.85
CA PRO A 17 8.01 -5.96 -7.74
C PRO A 17 8.11 -4.78 -6.77
N MET A 18 8.16 -5.07 -5.47
CA MET A 18 8.33 -4.06 -4.41
C MET A 18 9.62 -3.23 -4.60
N SER A 19 10.70 -3.80 -5.12
CA SER A 19 11.95 -3.08 -5.40
C SER A 19 11.74 -1.93 -6.40
N GLN A 20 10.95 -2.15 -7.45
CA GLN A 20 10.59 -1.10 -8.40
C GLN A 20 9.66 -0.05 -7.76
N GLY A 21 8.74 -0.48 -6.89
CA GLY A 21 7.90 0.43 -6.11
C GLY A 21 8.69 1.34 -5.19
N ILE A 22 9.71 0.80 -4.51
CA ILE A 22 10.64 1.57 -3.67
C ILE A 22 11.41 2.59 -4.51
N GLN A 23 12.00 2.16 -5.62
CA GLN A 23 12.73 3.07 -6.52
C GLN A 23 11.84 4.21 -7.02
N TRP A 24 10.60 3.90 -7.42
CA TRP A 24 9.63 4.92 -7.80
C TRP A 24 9.33 5.87 -6.64
N PHE A 25 9.02 5.36 -5.46
CA PHE A 25 8.69 6.19 -4.29
C PHE A 25 9.85 7.08 -3.85
N GLU A 26 11.09 6.60 -3.90
CA GLU A 26 12.30 7.36 -3.57
C GLU A 26 12.63 8.43 -4.61
N SER A 27 12.15 8.29 -5.85
CA SER A 27 12.30 9.32 -6.89
C SER A 27 11.37 10.52 -6.72
N LEU A 28 10.33 10.39 -5.88
CA LEU A 28 9.37 11.45 -5.59
C LEU A 28 9.94 12.48 -4.62
N SER A 29 9.50 13.74 -4.74
CA SER A 29 9.76 14.75 -3.71
C SER A 29 9.13 14.37 -2.36
N ALA A 30 9.58 14.99 -1.27
CA ALA A 30 9.03 14.72 0.06
C ALA A 30 7.52 15.03 0.16
N GLU A 31 7.04 16.03 -0.57
CA GLU A 31 5.62 16.38 -0.64
C GLU A 31 4.83 15.32 -1.40
N GLU A 32 5.33 14.87 -2.55
CA GLU A 32 4.73 13.80 -3.34
C GLU A 32 4.72 12.47 -2.57
N GLN A 33 5.80 12.12 -1.88
CA GLN A 33 5.84 10.96 -0.97
C GLN A 33 4.73 11.04 0.08
N SER A 34 4.55 12.21 0.69
CA SER A 34 3.52 12.42 1.71
C SER A 34 2.11 12.32 1.11
N THR A 35 1.91 12.83 -0.10
CA THR A 35 0.65 12.71 -0.85
C THR A 35 0.35 11.26 -1.21
N THR A 36 1.34 10.51 -1.70
CA THR A 36 1.23 9.08 -2.01
C THR A 36 0.89 8.27 -0.77
N LEU A 37 1.50 8.54 0.38
CA LEU A 37 1.17 7.85 1.63
C LEU A 37 -0.27 8.13 2.09
N ARG A 38 -0.76 9.37 1.95
CA ARG A 38 -2.16 9.70 2.23
C ARG A 38 -3.11 8.95 1.30
N LEU A 39 -2.83 8.95 0.00
CA LEU A 39 -3.62 8.20 -0.98
C LEU A 39 -3.66 6.71 -0.63
N LEU A 40 -2.51 6.12 -0.32
CA LEU A 40 -2.41 4.71 0.02
C LEU A 40 -3.16 4.37 1.32
N SER A 41 -3.16 5.28 2.30
CA SER A 41 -3.98 5.13 3.52
C SER A 41 -5.49 5.11 3.21
N GLN A 42 -5.94 5.91 2.24
CA GLN A 42 -7.34 5.91 1.79
C GLN A 42 -7.70 4.60 1.09
N PHE A 43 -6.80 4.04 0.29
CA PHE A 43 -7.02 2.72 -0.32
C PHE A 43 -7.16 1.63 0.73
N CYS A 44 -6.34 1.65 1.78
CA CYS A 44 -6.46 0.70 2.90
C CYS A 44 -7.85 0.80 3.56
N VAL A 45 -8.38 2.02 3.76
CA VAL A 45 -9.73 2.24 4.30
C VAL A 45 -10.79 1.69 3.33
N GLN A 46 -10.68 1.97 2.03
CA GLN A 46 -11.63 1.48 1.01
C GLN A 46 -11.61 -0.05 0.86
N ALA A 47 -10.44 -0.67 1.03
CA ALA A 47 -10.26 -2.11 1.10
C ALA A 47 -10.80 -2.72 2.41
N ARG A 48 -11.27 -1.89 3.35
CA ARG A 48 -11.78 -2.28 4.67
C ARG A 48 -10.71 -2.99 5.51
N ALA A 49 -9.50 -2.43 5.56
CA ALA A 49 -8.44 -2.89 6.44
C ALA A 49 -8.94 -2.94 7.90
N THR A 50 -8.60 -4.02 8.61
CA THR A 50 -9.00 -4.25 10.00
C THR A 50 -7.78 -4.50 10.88
N THR A 51 -7.96 -4.44 12.21
CA THR A 51 -6.88 -4.65 13.19
C THR A 51 -6.16 -5.99 13.03
N GLU A 52 -6.86 -7.02 12.55
CA GLU A 52 -6.32 -8.35 12.30
C GLU A 52 -5.29 -8.36 11.16
N ASP A 53 -5.31 -7.37 10.27
CA ASP A 53 -4.37 -7.26 9.14
C ASP A 53 -2.98 -6.82 9.57
N GLY A 54 -2.87 -6.14 10.71
CA GLY A 54 -1.64 -5.51 11.18
C GLY A 54 -0.46 -6.49 11.28
N PRO A 55 -0.57 -7.59 12.04
CA PRO A 55 0.55 -8.53 12.22
C PRO A 55 1.06 -9.17 10.92
N GLU A 56 0.16 -9.57 10.01
CA GLU A 56 0.54 -10.08 8.68
C GLU A 56 1.22 -9.00 7.86
N SER A 57 0.67 -7.79 7.85
CA SER A 57 1.21 -6.67 7.07
C SER A 57 2.62 -6.28 7.52
N VAL A 58 2.90 -6.27 8.84
CA VAL A 58 4.24 -6.01 9.38
C VAL A 58 5.25 -7.07 8.91
N ARG A 59 4.85 -8.35 8.92
CA ARG A 59 5.68 -9.45 8.44
C ARG A 59 5.96 -9.31 6.93
N ARG A 60 4.92 -9.13 6.10
CA ARG A 60 5.08 -8.98 4.64
C ARG A 60 5.90 -7.76 4.27
N ALA A 61 5.75 -6.67 5.01
CA ALA A 61 6.54 -5.46 4.83
C ALA A 61 8.01 -5.66 5.23
N GLY A 62 8.39 -6.74 5.91
CA GLY A 62 9.74 -7.00 6.38
C GLY A 62 10.21 -5.98 7.42
N LEU A 63 9.29 -5.49 8.25
CA LEU A 63 9.59 -4.51 9.30
C LEU A 63 9.84 -5.19 10.64
N ARG A 64 10.74 -4.61 11.44
CA ARG A 64 10.87 -4.98 12.85
C ARG A 64 9.67 -4.46 13.61
N ALA A 65 9.16 -5.23 14.58
CA ALA A 65 8.05 -4.81 15.44
C ALA A 65 8.33 -3.51 16.21
N THR A 66 9.59 -3.12 16.37
CA THR A 66 10.03 -1.89 17.03
C THR A 66 10.02 -0.65 16.13
N HIS A 67 9.85 -0.80 14.82
CA HIS A 67 9.73 0.35 13.92
C HIS A 67 8.41 1.09 14.18
N THR A 68 8.45 2.43 14.18
CA THR A 68 7.29 3.28 14.48
C THR A 68 6.00 2.88 13.75
N PRO A 69 5.98 2.69 12.42
CA PRO A 69 4.75 2.30 11.73
C PRO A 69 4.24 0.91 12.16
N ALA A 70 5.13 -0.03 12.49
CA ALA A 70 4.76 -1.36 13.00
C ALA A 70 4.16 -1.28 14.42
N VAL A 71 4.67 -0.38 15.26
CA VAL A 71 4.10 -0.12 16.59
C VAL A 71 2.71 0.53 16.47
N LEU A 72 2.55 1.49 15.55
CA LEU A 72 1.28 2.20 15.37
C LEU A 72 0.17 1.28 14.84
N ILE A 73 0.45 0.46 13.81
CA ILE A 73 -0.55 -0.41 13.20
C ILE A 73 -1.07 -1.48 14.18
N ALA A 74 -0.26 -1.84 15.18
CA ALA A 74 -0.63 -2.79 16.23
C ALA A 74 -1.45 -2.17 17.38
N ARG A 75 -1.75 -0.85 17.33
CA ARG A 75 -2.34 -0.12 18.47
C ARG A 75 -3.65 0.58 18.13
N GLY A 76 -4.77 0.03 18.59
CA GLY A 76 -6.07 0.71 18.54
C GLY A 76 -6.72 0.72 17.15
N PRO A 77 -7.68 1.62 16.89
CA PRO A 77 -8.50 1.60 15.68
C PRO A 77 -7.68 1.79 14.39
N MET A 78 -7.91 0.91 13.41
CA MET A 78 -7.15 0.84 12.16
C MET A 78 -7.16 2.18 11.38
N ASP A 79 -8.34 2.75 11.17
CA ASP A 79 -8.57 4.03 10.48
C ASP A 79 -7.70 5.17 11.04
N ARG A 80 -7.67 5.30 12.37
CA ARG A 80 -6.87 6.32 13.06
C ARG A 80 -5.37 6.08 12.89
N GLN A 81 -4.93 4.82 12.89
CA GLN A 81 -3.51 4.50 12.77
C GLN A 81 -3.00 4.66 11.34
N LEU A 82 -3.81 4.34 10.33
CA LEU A 82 -3.49 4.58 8.92
C LEU A 82 -3.14 6.05 8.66
N GLY A 83 -3.95 6.98 9.18
CA GLY A 83 -3.68 8.42 9.06
C GLY A 83 -2.37 8.85 9.74
N LYS A 84 -2.07 8.31 10.92
CA LYS A 84 -0.80 8.60 11.62
C LYS A 84 0.40 8.06 10.87
N ILE A 85 0.33 6.82 10.38
CA ILE A 85 1.38 6.16 9.61
C ILE A 85 1.67 6.95 8.33
N ALA A 86 0.63 7.42 7.64
CA ALA A 86 0.77 8.23 6.44
C ALA A 86 1.38 9.61 6.70
N GLY A 87 1.27 10.13 7.93
CA GLY A 87 1.85 11.40 8.36
C GLY A 87 3.27 11.29 8.96
N LEU A 88 3.87 10.09 9.00
CA LEU A 88 5.20 9.93 9.58
C LEU A 88 6.28 10.63 8.76
N THR A 89 7.23 11.23 9.48
CA THR A 89 8.45 11.85 8.98
C THR A 89 9.60 11.41 9.89
N PRO A 90 10.89 11.39 9.44
CA PRO A 90 11.45 11.87 8.17
C PRO A 90 11.46 10.79 7.05
N HIS A 91 12.36 10.89 6.07
CA HIS A 91 12.37 10.06 4.85
C HIS A 91 12.37 8.54 5.13
N ASP A 92 13.19 8.09 6.08
CA ASP A 92 13.29 6.68 6.43
C ASP A 92 11.99 6.14 7.04
N GLU A 93 11.28 6.95 7.82
CA GLU A 93 9.95 6.62 8.33
C GLU A 93 8.90 6.59 7.21
N ARG A 94 8.95 7.52 6.24
CA ARG A 94 8.07 7.47 5.05
C ARG A 94 8.28 6.20 4.23
N LEU A 95 9.51 5.76 4.03
CA LEU A 95 9.80 4.52 3.31
C LEU A 95 9.28 3.27 4.06
N LYS A 96 9.42 3.23 5.39
CA LYS A 96 8.85 2.15 6.21
C LYS A 96 7.31 2.19 6.14
N SER A 97 6.70 3.37 6.21
CA SER A 97 5.25 3.55 6.05
C SER A 97 4.77 3.09 4.68
N PHE A 98 5.50 3.41 3.61
CA PHE A 98 5.16 2.99 2.26
C PHE A 98 5.10 1.47 2.15
N ARG A 99 6.17 0.79 2.59
CA ARG A 99 6.23 -0.69 2.63
C ARG A 99 5.09 -1.29 3.44
N LEU A 100 4.82 -0.73 4.62
CA LEU A 100 3.74 -1.23 5.48
C LEU A 100 2.36 -1.04 4.85
N LEU A 101 2.05 0.15 4.35
CA LEU A 101 0.73 0.46 3.82
C LEU A 101 0.44 -0.32 2.51
N ILE A 102 1.45 -0.61 1.68
CA ILE A 102 1.26 -1.54 0.55
C ILE A 102 0.89 -2.94 1.06
N ALA A 103 1.57 -3.43 2.10
CA ALA A 103 1.27 -4.73 2.68
C ALA A 103 -0.14 -4.77 3.30
N VAL A 104 -0.56 -3.69 3.99
CA VAL A 104 -1.94 -3.57 4.51
C VAL A 104 -2.95 -3.61 3.38
N LEU A 105 -2.72 -2.85 2.30
CA LEU A 105 -3.59 -2.86 1.14
C LEU A 105 -3.68 -4.27 0.52
N ALA A 106 -2.55 -4.95 0.34
CA ALA A 106 -2.50 -6.30 -0.22
C ALA A 106 -3.31 -7.32 0.61
N VAL A 107 -3.15 -7.29 1.94
CA VAL A 107 -3.87 -8.18 2.85
C VAL A 107 -5.37 -7.86 2.88
N ALA A 108 -5.73 -6.58 3.02
CA ALA A 108 -7.13 -6.16 3.10
C ALA A 108 -7.89 -6.40 1.78
N ASP A 109 -7.29 -6.01 0.64
CA ASP A 109 -7.90 -6.22 -0.67
C ASP A 109 -7.92 -7.71 -1.04
N GLY A 110 -6.89 -8.49 -0.69
CA GLY A 110 -6.89 -9.95 -0.84
C GLY A 110 -8.08 -10.60 -0.12
N ARG A 111 -8.27 -10.30 1.17
CA ARG A 111 -9.44 -10.77 1.94
C ARG A 111 -10.75 -10.33 1.30
N ARG A 112 -10.84 -9.09 0.84
CA ARG A 112 -12.05 -8.56 0.20
C ARG A 112 -12.37 -9.34 -1.07
N ARG A 113 -11.37 -9.62 -1.92
CA ARG A 113 -11.52 -10.38 -3.15
C ARG A 113 -12.02 -11.80 -2.88
N GLU A 114 -11.39 -12.49 -1.93
CA GLU A 114 -11.79 -13.85 -1.54
C GLU A 114 -13.24 -13.94 -1.08
N ARG A 115 -13.77 -12.89 -0.42
CA ARG A 115 -15.12 -12.88 0.14
C ARG A 115 -16.21 -12.36 -0.80
N PHE A 116 -15.88 -11.42 -1.67
CA PHE A 116 -16.88 -10.64 -2.40
C PHE A 116 -16.68 -10.64 -3.92
N CYS A 117 -15.59 -11.22 -4.42
CA CYS A 117 -15.23 -11.19 -5.83
C CYS A 117 -14.96 -12.59 -6.41
N SER A 118 -15.33 -13.66 -5.69
CA SER A 118 -15.15 -15.05 -6.13
C SER A 118 -15.96 -15.40 -7.38
N ASP A 119 -17.10 -14.74 -7.59
CA ASP A 119 -18.00 -14.97 -8.73
C ASP A 119 -17.79 -13.95 -9.87
N GLY A 120 -16.63 -13.29 -9.88
CA GLY A 120 -16.29 -12.21 -10.80
C GLY A 120 -16.22 -10.85 -10.12
N CYS A 121 -15.37 -9.97 -10.66
CA CYS A 121 -15.15 -8.63 -10.15
C CYS A 121 -15.28 -7.59 -11.27
N GLY A 122 -16.06 -6.53 -11.04
CA GLY A 122 -16.22 -5.40 -11.96
C GLY A 122 -15.34 -4.19 -11.65
N HIS A 123 -14.40 -4.29 -10.70
CA HIS A 123 -13.53 -3.18 -10.35
C HIS A 123 -12.35 -3.08 -11.32
N GLU A 124 -12.13 -1.90 -11.91
CA GLU A 124 -11.07 -1.67 -12.90
C GLU A 124 -9.67 -2.00 -12.37
N TRP A 125 -9.40 -1.75 -11.09
CA TRP A 125 -8.09 -2.04 -10.50
C TRP A 125 -7.81 -3.54 -10.33
N HIS A 126 -8.80 -4.43 -10.47
CA HIS A 126 -8.57 -5.89 -10.51
C HIS A 126 -8.36 -6.42 -11.92
N HIS A 127 -8.45 -5.57 -12.95
CA HIS A 127 -8.21 -5.94 -14.35
C HIS A 127 -6.88 -5.37 -14.88
N LEU A 128 -5.99 -4.97 -13.97
CA LEU A 128 -4.65 -4.49 -14.32
C LEU A 128 -3.80 -5.64 -14.85
N SER A 129 -3.09 -5.42 -15.96
CA SER A 129 -2.12 -6.36 -16.52
C SER A 129 -0.67 -5.91 -16.24
N VAL A 130 0.26 -6.86 -16.36
CA VAL A 130 1.71 -6.59 -16.26
C VAL A 130 2.18 -5.70 -17.43
N ASP A 131 1.48 -5.74 -18.57
CA ASP A 131 1.83 -5.05 -19.82
C ASP A 131 1.49 -3.55 -19.83
N ALA A 132 0.75 -3.03 -18.85
CA ALA A 132 0.49 -1.59 -18.69
C ALA A 132 1.78 -0.74 -18.47
N LEU A 133 2.95 -1.39 -18.43
CA LEU A 133 4.27 -0.79 -18.36
C LEU A 133 4.92 -0.51 -19.72
N ALA A 134 4.46 -1.14 -20.80
CA ALA A 134 5.10 -1.02 -22.11
C ALA A 134 4.61 0.20 -22.93
N GLU A 135 3.39 0.69 -22.69
CA GLU A 135 2.80 1.74 -23.53
C GLU A 135 3.24 3.17 -23.19
N THR A 136 4.02 3.40 -22.12
CA THR A 136 4.49 4.75 -21.77
C THR A 136 5.90 5.08 -22.28
N LEU A 137 6.47 4.23 -23.16
CA LEU A 137 7.80 4.42 -23.77
C LEU A 137 7.79 4.44 -25.31
N THR A 138 6.65 4.72 -25.93
CA THR A 138 6.54 4.98 -27.39
C THR A 138 5.99 6.38 -27.62
#